data_AF-A0A496RGI6-F1
#
_entry.id   AF-A0A496RGI6-F1
#
_cell.length_a   1.000
_cell.length_b   1.000
_cell.length_c   1.000
_cell.angle_alpha   90.00
_cell.angle_beta   90.00
_cell.angle_gamma   90.00
#
_symmetry.space_group_name_H-M   'P 1'
#
loop_
_entity.id
_entity.type
_entity.pdbx_description
1 polymer ?
#
loop_
_entity_poly.entity_id
_entity_poly.type
_entity_poly.pdbx_seq_one_letter_code
_entity_poly.pdbx_strand_id
1 'polypeptide(L)'
;MKICLIGKYPPIEGGASSKVYWLAKALGEKGHEIHVVTNAGEVEKNYREEIDADDLDSDYQPKNVFVHSTDSSGDLRHIPYTNPYLAKLATLAINVIKEYNLQLIDSWYILPYAISGFLAKVVTGRPQIMRHEGSDIGRLLELPHFKTLFLSLFERVDKIITYP
;
A
#
# COMPACT_ATOMS: atom_id res chain seq x y z
N MET A 1 8.92 -2.93 16.01
CA MET A 1 8.98 -1.64 15.25
C MET A 1 7.57 -1.28 14.79
N LYS A 2 7.29 0.00 14.53
CA LYS A 2 6.01 0.46 13.97
C LYS A 2 6.14 0.76 12.48
N ILE A 3 5.37 0.10 11.64
CA ILE A 3 5.57 0.06 10.18
C ILE A 3 4.29 0.50 9.47
N CYS A 4 4.42 1.46 8.56
CA CYS A 4 3.40 1.80 7.57
C CYS A 4 3.56 0.86 6.37
N LEU A 5 2.75 -0.18 6.30
CA LEU A 5 2.70 -1.04 5.11
C LEU A 5 1.70 -0.44 4.13
N ILE A 6 2.10 -0.13 2.90
CA ILE A 6 1.21 0.44 1.88
C ILE A 6 1.13 -0.51 0.68
N GLY A 7 -0.06 -1.00 0.36
CA GLY A 7 -0.17 -2.06 -0.65
C GLY A 7 -1.58 -2.57 -0.92
N LYS A 8 -1.63 -3.51 -1.86
CA LYS A 8 -2.81 -4.33 -2.15
C LYS A 8 -3.07 -5.24 -0.95
N TYR A 9 -4.21 -5.10 -0.29
CA TYR A 9 -4.58 -5.87 0.91
C TYR A 9 -6.00 -6.43 0.76
N PRO A 10 -6.35 -7.56 1.39
CA PRO A 10 -7.72 -8.07 1.36
C PRO A 10 -8.73 -6.99 1.80
N PRO A 11 -9.93 -6.92 1.19
CA PRO A 11 -10.51 -7.91 0.27
C PRO A 11 -10.05 -7.83 -1.18
N ILE A 12 -9.04 -7.02 -1.56
CA ILE A 12 -8.60 -7.05 -2.97
C ILE A 12 -8.03 -8.44 -3.30
N GLU A 13 -8.43 -9.04 -4.41
CA GLU A 13 -8.10 -10.44 -4.76
C GLU A 13 -6.64 -10.65 -5.22
N GLY A 14 -6.23 -11.91 -5.32
CA GLY A 14 -5.02 -12.33 -6.03
C GLY A 14 -3.72 -12.35 -5.21
N GLY A 15 -2.70 -13.04 -5.73
CA GLY A 15 -1.51 -13.44 -4.96
C GLY A 15 -0.71 -12.30 -4.33
N ALA A 16 -0.70 -11.13 -4.94
CA ALA A 16 -0.12 -9.92 -4.36
C ALA A 16 -0.75 -9.55 -3.01
N SER A 17 -2.09 -9.55 -2.97
CA SER A 17 -2.85 -9.25 -1.76
C SER A 17 -2.59 -10.27 -0.67
N SER A 18 -2.56 -11.56 -1.04
CA SER A 18 -2.22 -12.65 -0.13
C SER A 18 -0.81 -12.50 0.46
N LYS A 19 0.20 -12.17 -0.35
CA LYS A 19 1.58 -11.96 0.14
C LYS A 19 1.65 -10.81 1.15
N VAL A 20 0.96 -9.71 0.89
CA VAL A 20 0.92 -8.57 1.81
C VAL A 20 0.25 -8.97 3.13
N TYR A 21 -0.88 -9.68 3.06
CA TYR A 21 -1.58 -10.20 4.24
C TYR A 21 -0.67 -11.09 5.10
N TRP A 22 -0.02 -12.09 4.48
CA TRP A 22 0.86 -13.00 5.20
C TRP A 22 2.09 -12.33 5.78
N LEU A 23 2.68 -11.35 5.09
CA LEU A 23 3.78 -10.56 5.65
C LEU A 23 3.31 -9.75 6.86
N ALA A 24 2.20 -9.04 6.75
CA ALA A 24 1.65 -8.24 7.84
C ALA A 24 1.36 -9.11 9.08
N LYS A 25 0.71 -10.26 8.87
CA LYS A 25 0.44 -11.26 9.92
C LYS A 25 1.73 -11.75 10.58
N ALA A 26 2.70 -12.23 9.81
CA ALA A 26 3.95 -12.75 10.36
C ALA A 26 4.78 -11.69 11.11
N LEU A 27 4.77 -10.44 10.66
CA LEU A 27 5.43 -9.33 11.37
C LEU A 27 4.68 -8.98 12.67
N GLY A 28 3.35 -8.95 12.62
CA GLY A 28 2.49 -8.69 13.77
C GLY A 28 2.66 -9.73 14.88
N GLU A 29 2.70 -11.01 14.50
CA GLU A 29 2.99 -12.15 15.39
C GLU A 29 4.38 -12.08 16.03
N LYS A 30 5.36 -11.52 15.30
CA LYS A 30 6.72 -11.24 15.81
C LYS A 30 6.80 -9.98 16.70
N GLY A 31 5.68 -9.33 17.00
CA GLY A 31 5.62 -8.17 17.90
C GLY A 31 5.89 -6.83 17.23
N HIS A 32 5.88 -6.75 15.89
CA HIS A 32 5.83 -5.47 15.20
C HIS A 32 4.39 -4.93 15.18
N GLU A 33 4.25 -3.62 15.10
CA GLU A 33 2.96 -2.93 14.97
C GLU A 33 2.83 -2.51 13.50
N ILE A 34 1.87 -3.08 12.79
CA ILE A 34 1.72 -2.90 11.35
C ILE A 34 0.45 -2.10 11.08
N HIS A 35 0.61 -0.95 10.44
CA HIS A 35 -0.50 -0.15 9.93
C HIS A 35 -0.54 -0.31 8.42
N VAL A 36 -1.53 -1.06 7.94
CA VAL A 36 -1.78 -1.25 6.52
C VAL A 36 -2.54 -0.05 5.98
N VAL A 37 -2.03 0.56 4.91
CA VAL A 37 -2.66 1.62 4.15
C VAL A 37 -3.02 1.08 2.77
N THR A 38 -4.29 1.09 2.43
CA THR A 38 -4.80 0.49 1.20
C THR A 38 -5.97 1.29 0.63
N ASN A 39 -6.38 0.98 -0.60
CA ASN A 39 -7.60 1.48 -1.22
C ASN A 39 -8.61 0.33 -1.44
N ALA A 40 -8.52 -0.73 -0.63
CA ALA A 40 -9.36 -1.90 -0.73
C ALA A 40 -10.87 -1.58 -0.62
N GLY A 41 -11.24 -0.53 0.11
CA GLY A 41 -12.61 -0.02 0.18
C GLY A 41 -13.16 0.51 -1.16
N GLU A 42 -12.30 0.89 -2.10
CA GLU A 42 -12.67 1.50 -3.37
C GLU A 42 -12.43 0.60 -4.59
N VAL A 43 -11.83 -0.58 -4.40
CA VAL A 43 -11.54 -1.47 -5.54
C VAL A 43 -12.81 -1.94 -6.23
N GLU A 44 -12.76 -2.11 -7.54
CA GLU A 44 -13.85 -2.61 -8.35
C GLU A 44 -14.29 -4.02 -7.90
N LYS A 45 -15.60 -4.31 -8.00
CA LYS A 45 -16.16 -5.59 -7.54
C LYS A 45 -15.49 -6.81 -8.16
N ASN A 46 -15.08 -6.73 -9.43
CA ASN A 46 -14.43 -7.83 -10.14
C ASN A 46 -13.01 -8.14 -9.63
N TYR A 47 -12.47 -7.33 -8.73
CA TYR A 47 -11.15 -7.52 -8.12
C TYR A 47 -11.23 -7.62 -6.60
N ARG A 48 -12.42 -7.95 -6.07
CA ARG A 48 -12.69 -8.01 -4.64
C ARG A 48 -13.23 -9.40 -4.28
N GLU A 49 -12.57 -10.04 -3.33
CA GLU A 49 -13.07 -11.25 -2.68
C GLU A 49 -14.32 -10.90 -1.86
N GLU A 50 -15.29 -11.80 -1.84
CA GLU A 50 -16.41 -11.73 -0.91
C GLU A 50 -15.93 -12.24 0.45
N ILE A 51 -15.81 -11.34 1.42
CA ILE A 51 -15.49 -11.66 2.82
C ILE A 51 -16.77 -11.41 3.62
N ASP A 52 -17.24 -12.42 4.34
CA ASP A 52 -18.43 -12.29 5.18
C ASP A 52 -18.08 -11.81 6.61
N ALA A 53 -19.10 -11.56 7.43
CA ALA A 53 -18.89 -11.09 8.80
C ALA A 53 -18.24 -12.15 9.69
N ASP A 54 -18.50 -13.44 9.42
CA ASP A 54 -17.94 -14.55 10.18
C ASP A 54 -16.43 -14.68 9.90
N ASP A 55 -15.99 -14.40 8.66
CA ASP A 55 -14.58 -14.32 8.30
C ASP A 55 -13.83 -13.21 9.09
N LEU A 56 -14.49 -12.09 9.37
CA LEU A 56 -13.89 -10.95 10.09
C LEU A 56 -13.82 -11.19 11.61
N ASP A 57 -14.79 -11.91 12.18
CA ASP A 57 -14.83 -12.28 13.60
C ASP A 57 -13.96 -13.52 13.93
N SER A 58 -13.26 -14.08 12.94
CA SER A 58 -12.45 -15.30 13.05
C SER A 58 -10.93 -15.07 13.22
N ASP A 59 -10.15 -16.17 13.22
CA ASP A 59 -8.67 -16.26 13.23
C ASP A 59 -7.96 -15.48 12.08
N TYR A 60 -8.71 -14.84 11.17
CA TYR A 60 -8.18 -14.07 10.04
C TYR A 60 -7.82 -12.62 10.37
N GLN A 61 -8.25 -12.05 11.50
CA GLN A 61 -7.75 -10.74 11.93
C GLN A 61 -6.34 -10.90 12.55
N PRO A 62 -5.26 -10.41 11.90
CA PRO A 62 -3.93 -10.69 12.40
C PRO A 62 -3.58 -9.84 13.63
N LYS A 63 -2.85 -10.43 14.57
CA LYS A 63 -2.36 -9.74 15.77
C LYS A 63 -1.47 -8.54 15.40
N ASN A 64 -1.66 -7.41 16.06
CA ASN A 64 -0.89 -6.17 15.85
C ASN A 64 -0.92 -5.62 14.41
N VAL A 65 -1.98 -5.93 13.66
CA VAL A 65 -2.22 -5.39 12.31
C VAL A 65 -3.48 -4.53 12.33
N PHE A 66 -3.35 -3.29 11.88
CA PHE A 66 -4.41 -2.28 11.82
C PHE A 66 -4.59 -1.84 10.36
N VAL A 67 -5.81 -1.93 9.84
CA VAL A 67 -6.08 -1.63 8.42
C VAL A 67 -6.75 -0.27 8.29
N HIS A 68 -6.16 0.57 7.45
CA HIS A 68 -6.62 1.90 7.09
C HIS A 68 -6.91 1.89 5.60
N SER A 69 -8.18 2.05 5.21
CA SER A 69 -8.55 2.10 3.80
C SER A 69 -8.99 3.51 3.41
N THR A 70 -8.63 3.93 2.19
CA THR A 70 -9.36 5.00 1.54
C THR A 70 -10.79 4.54 1.24
N ASP A 71 -11.71 5.49 1.14
CA ASP A 71 -13.11 5.26 0.83
C ASP A 71 -13.56 6.17 -0.32
N SER A 72 -14.69 5.86 -0.94
CA SER A 72 -15.28 6.69 -2.00
C SER A 72 -16.15 7.83 -1.44
N SER A 73 -16.03 8.16 -0.15
CA SER A 73 -16.85 9.19 0.47
C SER A 73 -16.39 10.60 0.08
N GLY A 74 -17.36 11.52 -0.01
CA GLY A 74 -17.12 12.92 -0.37
C GLY A 74 -17.31 13.24 -1.86
N ASP A 75 -17.63 14.51 -2.13
CA ASP A 75 -17.79 15.03 -3.49
C ASP A 75 -16.43 15.44 -4.08
N LEU A 76 -15.66 14.45 -4.55
CA LEU A 76 -14.38 14.69 -5.20
C LEU A 76 -14.59 15.19 -6.64
N ARG A 77 -14.57 16.52 -6.83
CA ARG A 77 -14.62 17.14 -8.16
C ARG A 77 -13.34 17.92 -8.45
N HIS A 78 -12.63 17.51 -9.49
CA HIS A 78 -11.57 18.29 -10.12
C HIS A 78 -11.60 18.06 -11.64
N ILE A 79 -10.97 18.95 -12.40
CA ILE A 79 -10.92 18.89 -13.86
C ILE A 79 -9.45 18.82 -14.29
N PRO A 80 -9.05 17.82 -15.11
CA PRO A 80 -9.85 16.69 -15.59
C PRO A 80 -10.19 15.69 -14.46
N TYR A 81 -11.33 15.01 -14.56
CA TYR A 81 -11.80 14.10 -13.52
C TYR A 81 -11.04 12.77 -13.53
N THR A 82 -10.58 12.34 -12.36
CA THR A 82 -10.08 10.99 -12.09
C THR A 82 -10.33 10.66 -10.61
N ASN A 83 -10.31 9.38 -10.21
CA ASN A 83 -10.20 9.03 -8.79
C ASN A 83 -8.72 9.21 -8.39
N PRO A 84 -8.38 10.17 -7.50
CA PRO A 84 -6.99 10.51 -7.22
C PRO A 84 -6.35 9.55 -6.22
N TYR A 85 -6.31 8.23 -6.54
CA TYR A 85 -5.82 7.18 -5.64
C TYR A 85 -4.44 7.49 -5.05
N LEU A 86 -3.50 7.99 -5.86
CA LEU A 86 -2.16 8.38 -5.40
C LEU A 86 -2.22 9.42 -4.27
N ALA A 87 -3.02 10.47 -4.45
CA ALA A 87 -3.14 11.53 -3.45
C ALA A 87 -3.84 11.03 -2.19
N LYS A 88 -4.92 10.26 -2.33
CA LYS A 88 -5.67 9.69 -1.20
C LYS A 88 -4.81 8.75 -0.36
N LEU A 89 -4.10 7.82 -1.01
CA LEU A 89 -3.19 6.90 -0.35
C LEU A 89 -2.01 7.62 0.32
N ALA A 90 -1.41 8.62 -0.35
CA ALA A 90 -0.33 9.41 0.23
C ALA A 90 -0.80 10.18 1.47
N THR A 91 -1.96 10.85 1.39
CA THR A 91 -2.55 11.57 2.52
C THR A 91 -2.85 10.63 3.68
N LEU A 92 -3.47 9.47 3.40
CA LEU A 92 -3.77 8.48 4.43
C LEU A 92 -2.50 7.97 5.10
N ALA A 93 -1.46 7.62 4.32
CA ALA A 93 -0.17 7.20 4.85
C ALA A 93 0.50 8.29 5.70
N ILE A 94 0.51 9.55 5.26
CA ILE A 94 1.07 10.67 6.02
C ILE A 94 0.36 10.82 7.37
N ASN A 95 -0.97 10.75 7.39
CA ASN A 95 -1.76 10.89 8.60
C ASN A 95 -1.47 9.74 9.58
N VAL A 96 -1.53 8.50 9.09
CA VAL A 96 -1.28 7.28 9.88
C VAL A 96 0.17 7.25 10.41
N ILE A 97 1.16 7.64 9.60
CA ILE A 97 2.56 7.74 10.04
C ILE A 97 2.71 8.74 11.20
N LYS A 98 2.06 9.90 11.11
CA LYS A 98 2.15 10.94 12.14
C LYS A 98 1.42 10.55 13.41
N GLU A 99 0.18 10.06 13.28
CA GLU A 99 -0.68 9.67 14.41
C GLU A 99 -0.04 8.58 15.26
N TYR A 100 0.49 7.53 14.61
CA TYR A 100 1.04 6.36 15.30
C TYR A 100 2.58 6.40 15.45
N ASN A 101 3.22 7.50 15.02
CA ASN A 101 4.68 7.69 15.00
C ASN A 101 5.42 6.51 14.33
N LEU A 102 4.97 6.15 13.13
CA LEU A 102 5.53 5.03 12.37
C LEU A 102 6.95 5.34 11.90
N GLN A 103 7.80 4.32 11.89
CA GLN A 103 9.25 4.46 11.74
C GLN A 103 9.74 4.10 10.34
N LEU A 104 8.93 3.37 9.57
CA LEU A 104 9.29 2.77 8.30
C LEU A 104 8.06 2.70 7.38
N ILE A 105 8.27 2.93 6.09
CA ILE A 105 7.29 2.71 5.03
C ILE A 105 7.69 1.45 4.26
N ASP A 106 6.82 0.44 4.15
CA ASP A 106 7.03 -0.76 3.32
C ASP A 106 5.97 -0.77 2.20
N SER A 107 6.38 -0.41 0.98
CA SER A 107 5.48 -0.21 -0.16
C SER A 107 5.51 -1.37 -1.15
N TRP A 108 4.33 -1.81 -1.59
CA TRP A 108 4.14 -2.93 -2.50
C TRP A 108 3.47 -2.51 -3.80
N TYR A 109 3.97 -2.96 -4.94
CA TYR A 109 3.67 -2.45 -6.29
C TYR A 109 4.17 -1.04 -6.53
N ILE A 110 4.61 -0.77 -7.77
CA ILE A 110 5.02 0.57 -8.16
C ILE A 110 3.82 1.52 -8.14
N LEU A 111 2.76 1.18 -8.88
CA LEU A 111 1.51 1.93 -8.94
C LEU A 111 0.38 1.17 -8.25
N PRO A 112 -0.45 1.85 -7.42
CA PRO A 112 -0.28 3.22 -6.93
C PRO A 112 0.66 3.34 -5.71
N TYR A 113 1.03 2.24 -5.06
CA TYR A 113 1.42 2.28 -3.66
C TYR A 113 2.86 2.75 -3.41
N ALA A 114 3.87 2.33 -4.18
CA ALA A 114 5.25 2.80 -3.96
C ALA A 114 5.41 4.29 -4.24
N ILE A 115 4.71 4.82 -5.26
CA ILE A 115 4.70 6.27 -5.51
C ILE A 115 4.00 7.01 -4.36
N SER A 116 2.86 6.51 -3.88
CA SER A 116 2.16 7.11 -2.73
C SER A 116 3.03 7.08 -1.47
N GLY A 117 3.70 5.96 -1.22
CA GLY A 117 4.67 5.78 -0.13
C GLY A 117 5.88 6.71 -0.28
N PHE A 118 6.32 7.00 -1.50
CA PHE A 118 7.41 7.94 -1.76
C PHE A 118 7.02 9.38 -1.45
N LEU A 119 5.80 9.79 -1.80
CA LEU A 119 5.25 11.09 -1.38
C LEU A 119 5.19 11.17 0.15
N ALA A 120 4.74 10.11 0.83
CA ALA A 120 4.73 10.05 2.28
C ALA A 120 6.14 10.11 2.87
N LYS A 121 7.14 9.44 2.27
CA LYS A 121 8.56 9.55 2.65
C LYS A 121 9.05 10.99 2.58
N VAL A 122 8.79 11.70 1.48
CA VAL A 122 9.22 13.09 1.29
C VAL A 122 8.63 14.00 2.39
N VAL A 123 7.35 13.81 2.73
CA VAL A 123 6.66 14.63 3.74
C VAL A 123 7.05 14.29 5.17
N THR A 124 7.26 13.00 5.48
CA THR A 124 7.45 12.53 6.86
C THR A 124 8.92 12.28 7.23
N GLY A 125 9.81 12.27 6.25
CA GLY A 125 11.22 11.92 6.42
C GLY A 125 11.47 10.45 6.77
N ARG A 126 10.46 9.57 6.70
CA ARG A 126 10.61 8.16 7.06
C ARG A 126 11.24 7.36 5.91
N PRO A 127 12.14 6.43 6.23
CA PRO A 127 12.72 5.55 5.21
C PRO A 127 11.63 4.68 4.57
N GLN A 128 11.81 4.39 3.29
CA GLN A 128 10.94 3.58 2.44
C GLN A 128 11.68 2.35 1.91
N ILE A 129 11.06 1.20 2.15
CA ILE A 129 11.31 -0.04 1.42
C ILE A 129 10.30 -0.09 0.26
N MET A 130 10.78 -0.47 -0.92
CA MET A 130 9.98 -0.70 -2.10
C MET A 130 10.04 -2.17 -2.51
N ARG A 131 8.88 -2.73 -2.81
CA ARG A 131 8.69 -4.05 -3.41
C ARG A 131 7.90 -3.89 -4.69
N HIS A 132 8.43 -4.39 -5.79
CA HIS A 132 7.69 -4.48 -7.04
C HIS A 132 7.11 -5.88 -7.19
N GLU A 133 6.01 -6.01 -7.92
CA GLU A 133 5.60 -7.30 -8.47
C GLU A 133 6.09 -7.44 -9.91
N GLY A 134 6.22 -8.68 -10.40
CA GLY A 134 6.68 -8.93 -11.76
C GLY A 134 5.81 -8.25 -12.82
N SER A 135 4.51 -8.06 -12.54
CA SER A 135 3.60 -7.33 -13.41
C SER A 135 3.95 -5.85 -13.58
N ASP A 136 4.49 -5.19 -12.55
CA ASP A 136 4.90 -3.78 -12.68
C ASP A 136 6.07 -3.64 -13.63
N ILE A 137 7.08 -4.50 -13.46
CA ILE A 137 8.30 -4.49 -14.26
C ILE A 137 7.96 -4.85 -15.71
N GLY A 138 7.26 -5.96 -15.92
CA GLY A 138 6.98 -6.48 -17.26
C GLY A 138 5.98 -5.65 -18.08
N ARG A 139 5.11 -4.86 -17.44
CA ARG A 139 4.04 -4.10 -18.14
C ARG A 139 4.26 -2.60 -18.16
N LEU A 140 4.88 -2.03 -17.12
CA LEU A 140 4.88 -0.58 -16.91
C LEU A 140 6.26 0.06 -17.04
N LEU A 141 7.34 -0.65 -16.67
CA LEU A 141 8.68 -0.06 -16.59
C LEU A 141 9.20 0.47 -17.94
N GLU A 142 8.90 -0.24 -19.03
CA GLU A 142 9.34 0.16 -20.37
C GLU A 142 8.43 1.20 -21.04
N LEU A 143 7.30 1.56 -20.42
CA LEU A 143 6.43 2.60 -20.96
C LEU A 143 7.10 3.97 -20.81
N PRO A 144 7.34 4.71 -21.91
CA PRO A 144 8.04 6.00 -21.85
C PRO A 144 7.41 7.03 -20.91
N HIS A 145 6.08 6.94 -20.73
CA HIS A 145 5.31 7.83 -19.86
C HIS A 145 5.65 7.71 -18.37
N PHE A 146 6.19 6.57 -17.93
CA PHE A 146 6.48 6.30 -16.51
C PHE A 146 7.97 6.12 -16.24
N LYS A 147 8.77 5.82 -17.26
CA LYS A 147 10.18 5.41 -17.14
C LYS A 147 11.01 6.35 -16.27
N THR A 148 11.01 7.65 -16.54
CA THR A 148 11.79 8.64 -15.77
C THR A 148 11.39 8.67 -14.29
N LEU A 149 10.08 8.64 -14.01
CA LEU A 149 9.57 8.66 -12.63
C LEU A 149 9.93 7.36 -11.90
N PHE A 150 9.78 6.22 -12.56
CA PHE A 150 10.07 4.92 -11.96
C PHE A 150 11.57 4.79 -11.67
N LEU A 151 12.45 5.12 -12.62
CA LEU A 151 13.90 5.11 -12.39
C LEU A 151 14.29 6.04 -11.24
N SER A 152 13.72 7.25 -11.20
CA SER A 152 13.94 8.19 -10.09
C SER A 152 13.46 7.63 -8.73
N LEU A 153 12.36 6.88 -8.72
CA LEU A 153 11.87 6.19 -7.54
C LEU A 153 12.87 5.11 -7.09
N PHE A 154 13.29 4.22 -8.00
CA PHE A 154 14.27 3.16 -7.70
C PHE A 154 15.59 3.72 -7.12
N GLU A 155 16.05 4.87 -7.61
CA GLU A 155 17.27 5.52 -7.12
C GLU A 155 17.13 6.15 -5.73
N ARG A 156 15.90 6.48 -5.29
CA ARG A 156 15.65 7.31 -4.10
C ARG A 156 14.99 6.58 -2.94
N VAL A 157 14.45 5.38 -3.15
CA VAL A 157 14.01 4.50 -2.06
C VAL A 157 15.23 3.99 -1.28
N ASP A 158 15.07 3.74 0.02
CA ASP A 158 16.22 3.39 0.88
C ASP A 158 16.61 1.91 0.71
N LYS A 159 15.63 1.07 0.36
CA LYS A 159 15.84 -0.34 0.00
C LYS A 159 14.82 -0.80 -1.03
N ILE A 160 15.27 -1.71 -1.88
CA ILE A 160 14.44 -2.45 -2.82
C ILE A 160 14.49 -3.92 -2.41
N ILE A 161 13.34 -4.57 -2.33
CA ILE A 161 13.23 -6.02 -2.11
C ILE A 161 12.55 -6.62 -3.33
N THR A 162 13.19 -7.65 -3.90
CA THR A 162 12.70 -8.40 -5.04
C THR A 162 12.45 -9.84 -4.61
N TYR A 163 11.49 -10.51 -5.25
CA TYR A 163 11.28 -11.95 -5.07
C TYR A 163 12.14 -12.72 -6.09
N PRO A 164 12.67 -13.89 -5.72
CA PRO A 164 13.35 -14.79 -6.66
C PRO A 164 12.40 -15.33 -7.74
#